data_AF-A0A6P1YJR7-F1
#
_entry.id   AF-A0A6P1YJR7-F1
#
_cell.length_a   1.000
_cell.length_b   1.000
_cell.length_c   1.000
_cell.angle_alpha   90.00
_cell.angle_beta   90.00
_cell.angle_gamma   90.00
#
_symmetry.space_group_name_H-M   'P 1'
#
loop_
_entity.id
_entity.type
_entity.pdbx_description
1 polymer ?
#
loop_
_entity_poly.entity_id
_entity_poly.type
_entity_poly.pdbx_seq_one_letter_code
_entity_poly.pdbx_strand_id
1 'polypeptide(L)'
;MINLEDETRHVSIGHLSLFVYPWRRLEQDAQSGDLFTCHLVKEAKALVDPDDYLGQLQRSFQFRQSYRKEVEQASDLGWYLVLFGDEMNSALLAKRALWCIRTVLIARSAEQRAPIFAPQELAKQTRSPPARDLLVRRHHHRDDDSLRQALRVFLENETPSTAPPIGADKSIFITRFAETANKVALQTLRQEDESRAGYL
;
A
#
# COMPACT_ATOMS: atom_id res chain seq x y z
N MET A 1 17.37 -10.42 -26.80
CA MET A 1 16.66 -9.17 -27.14
C MET A 1 15.92 -8.75 -25.88
N ILE A 2 16.41 -7.73 -25.17
CA ILE A 2 15.89 -7.33 -23.86
C ILE A 2 14.79 -6.30 -24.10
N ASN A 3 13.55 -6.62 -23.76
CA ASN A 3 12.42 -5.71 -23.95
C ASN A 3 12.52 -4.60 -22.89
N LEU A 4 13.03 -3.43 -23.29
CA LEU A 4 13.29 -2.29 -22.40
C LEU A 4 12.02 -1.47 -22.11
N GLU A 5 10.89 -1.79 -22.76
CA GLU A 5 9.77 -0.88 -22.89
C GLU A 5 8.66 -1.05 -21.83
N ASP A 6 8.57 -2.18 -21.11
CA ASP A 6 7.37 -2.50 -20.31
C ASP A 6 7.59 -2.73 -18.81
N GLU A 7 8.83 -2.94 -18.36
CA GLU A 7 9.10 -3.38 -16.98
C GLU A 7 9.75 -2.30 -16.11
N THR A 8 9.20 -2.12 -14.91
CA THR A 8 9.83 -1.34 -13.84
C THR A 8 11.07 -2.08 -13.34
N ARG A 9 12.22 -1.41 -13.31
CA ARG A 9 13.46 -1.95 -12.73
C ARG A 9 13.72 -1.32 -11.38
N HIS A 10 14.20 -2.12 -10.44
CA HIS A 10 14.65 -1.66 -9.14
C HIS A 10 16.13 -2.01 -8.96
N VAL A 11 16.94 -1.00 -8.66
CA VAL A 11 18.35 -1.13 -8.32
C VAL A 11 18.51 -0.64 -6.88
N SER A 12 19.08 -1.46 -6.01
CA SER A 12 19.38 -1.06 -4.63
C SER A 12 20.88 -1.18 -4.37
N ILE A 13 21.47 -0.09 -3.86
CA ILE A 13 22.90 -0.02 -3.51
C ILE A 13 22.99 0.62 -2.12
N GLY A 14 23.30 -0.17 -1.10
CA GLY A 14 23.30 0.28 0.29
C GLY A 14 21.92 0.82 0.71
N HIS A 15 21.85 2.10 1.07
CA HIS A 15 20.59 2.78 1.43
C HIS A 15 19.91 3.50 0.25
N LEU A 16 20.49 3.43 -0.95
CA LEU A 16 19.90 3.99 -2.16
C LEU A 16 19.00 2.95 -2.82
N SER A 17 17.78 3.36 -3.16
CA SER A 17 16.85 2.62 -4.01
C SER A 17 16.51 3.47 -5.23
N LEU A 18 16.88 2.99 -6.41
CA LEU A 18 16.56 3.59 -7.69
C LEU A 18 15.50 2.73 -8.39
N PHE A 19 14.41 3.37 -8.80
CA PHE A 19 13.39 2.74 -9.62
C PHE A 19 13.38 3.39 -10.99
N VAL A 20 13.39 2.57 -12.05
CA VAL A 20 13.31 3.01 -13.44
C VAL A 20 11.97 2.59 -13.99
N TYR A 21 11.16 3.56 -14.42
CA TYR A 21 9.83 3.33 -14.95
C TYR A 21 9.77 3.74 -16.42
N PRO A 22 9.14 2.94 -17.30
CA PRO A 22 8.84 3.38 -18.66
C PRO A 22 7.94 4.62 -18.66
N TRP A 23 8.30 5.65 -19.42
CA TRP A 23 7.56 6.91 -19.48
C TRP A 23 6.09 6.72 -19.82
N ARG A 24 5.81 5.95 -20.89
CA ARG A 24 4.44 5.69 -21.37
C ARG A 24 3.54 5.10 -20.27
N ARG A 25 4.11 4.24 -19.42
CA ARG A 25 3.40 3.64 -18.30
C ARG A 25 3.12 4.66 -17.20
N LEU A 26 4.12 5.47 -16.81
CA LEU A 26 3.90 6.55 -15.83
C LEU A 26 2.85 7.55 -16.31
N GLU A 27 2.86 7.89 -17.60
CA GLU A 27 1.88 8.78 -18.19
C GLU A 27 0.46 8.18 -18.15
N GLN A 28 0.31 6.90 -18.52
CA GLN A 28 -0.97 6.18 -18.39
C GLN A 28 -1.45 6.09 -16.93
N ASP A 29 -0.53 5.79 -16.01
CA ASP A 29 -0.82 5.74 -14.58
C ASP A 29 -1.27 7.12 -14.07
N ALA A 30 -0.65 8.21 -14.54
CA ALA A 30 -1.05 9.58 -14.22
C ALA A 30 -2.47 9.90 -14.72
N GLN A 31 -2.76 9.58 -15.98
CA GLN A 31 -4.06 9.81 -16.60
C GLN A 31 -5.16 8.96 -15.93
N SER A 32 -4.81 7.76 -15.47
CA SER A 32 -5.72 6.89 -14.72
C SER A 32 -5.88 7.29 -13.25
N GLY A 33 -5.10 8.25 -12.75
CA GLY A 33 -5.10 8.65 -11.35
C GLY A 33 -4.56 7.60 -10.40
N ASP A 34 -3.46 6.93 -10.76
CA ASP A 34 -2.78 6.02 -9.85
C ASP A 34 -2.22 6.75 -8.60
N LEU A 35 -2.33 6.12 -7.42
CA LEU A 35 -1.90 6.75 -6.15
C LEU A 35 -0.39 6.88 -6.01
N PHE A 36 0.40 5.97 -6.60
CA PHE A 36 1.85 6.11 -6.62
C PHE A 36 2.26 7.26 -7.55
N THR A 37 1.64 7.37 -8.73
CA THR A 37 1.89 8.52 -9.61
C THR A 37 1.40 9.84 -8.99
N CYS A 38 0.30 9.82 -8.24
CA CYS A 38 -0.16 10.97 -7.45
C CYS A 38 0.91 11.44 -6.46
N HIS A 39 1.57 10.51 -5.76
CA HIS A 39 2.68 10.82 -4.86
C HIS A 39 3.85 11.48 -5.59
N LEU A 40 4.26 10.94 -6.75
CA LEU A 40 5.32 11.54 -7.56
C LEU A 40 4.96 12.97 -7.97
N VAL A 41 3.78 13.18 -8.53
CA VAL A 41 3.28 14.48 -8.99
C VAL A 41 3.28 15.53 -7.88
N LYS A 42 3.01 15.12 -6.63
CA LYS A 42 2.88 16.02 -5.49
C LYS A 42 4.18 16.29 -4.74
N GLU A 43 5.05 15.30 -4.62
CA GLU A 43 6.21 15.38 -3.70
C GLU A 43 7.57 15.25 -4.39
N ALA A 44 7.63 14.75 -5.64
CA ALA A 44 8.89 14.57 -6.32
C ALA A 44 9.59 15.91 -6.61
N LYS A 45 10.93 15.87 -6.56
CA LYS A 45 11.80 16.98 -6.93
C LYS A 45 12.71 16.53 -8.05
N ALA A 46 12.74 17.30 -9.14
CA ALA A 46 13.67 17.04 -10.23
C ALA A 46 15.11 17.23 -9.74
N LEU A 47 15.95 16.22 -9.97
CA LEU A 47 17.40 16.34 -9.83
C LEU A 47 18.04 16.69 -11.17
N VAL A 48 17.63 16.00 -12.23
CA VAL A 48 18.00 16.23 -13.63
C VAL A 48 16.75 15.99 -14.47
N ASP A 49 16.24 17.02 -15.14
CA ASP A 49 15.03 16.94 -15.96
C ASP A 49 15.05 17.98 -17.09
N PRO A 50 15.96 17.86 -18.06
CA PRO A 50 16.13 18.84 -19.14
C PRO A 50 14.89 18.96 -20.02
N ASP A 51 14.07 17.91 -20.10
CA ASP A 51 12.89 17.83 -20.97
C ASP A 51 11.56 18.04 -20.20
N ASP A 52 11.62 18.47 -18.94
CA ASP A 52 10.45 18.73 -18.08
C ASP A 52 9.49 17.52 -17.95
N TYR A 53 10.00 16.30 -17.87
CA TYR A 53 9.20 15.09 -17.68
C TYR A 53 8.37 15.14 -16.40
N LEU A 54 8.90 15.71 -15.31
CA LEU A 54 8.13 15.88 -14.08
C LEU A 54 6.96 16.86 -14.29
N GLY A 55 7.19 17.98 -14.96
CA GLY A 55 6.13 18.93 -15.29
C GLY A 55 5.10 18.34 -16.26
N GLN A 56 5.54 17.53 -17.24
CA GLN A 56 4.65 16.79 -18.12
C GLN A 56 3.76 15.80 -17.32
N LEU A 57 4.35 15.05 -16.39
CA LEU A 57 3.62 14.11 -15.54
C LEU A 57 2.59 14.83 -14.67
N GLN A 58 2.96 15.98 -14.11
CA GLN A 58 2.06 16.83 -13.33
C GLN A 58 0.88 17.34 -14.14
N ARG A 59 1.09 17.72 -15.40
CA ARG A 59 0.03 18.16 -16.32
C ARG A 59 -0.88 17.01 -16.77
N SER A 60 -0.34 15.80 -16.92
CA SER A 60 -1.10 14.62 -17.33
C SER A 60 -1.93 14.00 -16.21
N PHE A 61 -1.63 14.31 -14.94
CA PHE A 61 -2.28 13.68 -13.79
C PHE A 61 -3.75 14.06 -13.64
N GLN A 62 -4.60 13.07 -13.39
CA GLN A 62 -6.02 13.26 -13.10
C GLN A 62 -6.39 12.47 -11.86
N PHE A 63 -7.21 13.04 -10.97
CA PHE A 63 -7.77 12.26 -9.87
C PHE A 63 -8.88 11.34 -10.38
N ARG A 64 -8.92 10.11 -9.88
CA ARG A 64 -10.11 9.26 -10.02
C ARG A 64 -11.31 9.89 -9.31
N GLN A 65 -12.51 9.57 -9.78
CA GLN A 65 -13.75 9.92 -9.08
C GLN A 65 -13.86 9.18 -7.74
N SER A 66 -13.32 7.97 -7.66
CA SER A 66 -13.22 7.19 -6.42
C SER A 66 -11.98 6.31 -6.43
N TYR A 67 -11.41 6.13 -5.23
CA TYR A 67 -10.33 5.21 -4.88
C TYR A 67 -10.84 4.07 -3.99
N ARG A 68 -12.14 3.76 -4.06
CA ARG A 68 -12.77 2.67 -3.30
C ARG A 68 -12.07 1.33 -3.49
N LYS A 69 -11.60 1.04 -4.69
CA LYS A 69 -10.86 -0.20 -5.00
C LYS A 69 -9.61 -0.33 -4.12
N GLU A 70 -8.83 0.74 -3.99
CA GLU A 70 -7.62 0.77 -3.17
C GLU A 70 -7.96 0.58 -1.69
N VAL A 71 -9.05 1.19 -1.22
CA VAL A 71 -9.55 1.02 0.16
C VAL A 71 -9.98 -0.42 0.42
N GLU A 72 -10.76 -1.02 -0.49
CA GLU A 72 -11.25 -2.40 -0.37
C GLU A 72 -10.09 -3.39 -0.39
N GLN A 73 -9.18 -3.29 -1.36
CA GLN A 73 -8.02 -4.18 -1.45
C GLN A 73 -7.09 -4.07 -0.22
N ALA A 74 -6.87 -2.86 0.30
CA ALA A 74 -6.11 -2.66 1.52
C ALA A 74 -6.83 -3.23 2.75
N SER A 75 -8.16 -3.09 2.82
CA SER A 75 -8.96 -3.63 3.91
C SER A 75 -9.04 -5.14 3.89
N ASP A 76 -9.17 -5.75 2.71
CA ASP A 76 -9.21 -7.21 2.55
C ASP A 76 -7.91 -7.84 3.04
N LEU A 77 -6.77 -7.27 2.65
CA LEU A 77 -5.48 -7.70 3.18
C LEU A 77 -5.39 -7.42 4.69
N GLY A 78 -5.87 -6.26 5.14
CA GLY A 78 -5.85 -5.89 6.56
C GLY A 78 -6.60 -6.91 7.42
N TRP A 79 -7.81 -7.31 7.03
CA TRP A 79 -8.60 -8.30 7.73
C TRP A 79 -7.97 -9.70 7.70
N TYR A 80 -7.35 -10.08 6.59
CA TYR A 80 -6.55 -11.31 6.54
C TYR A 80 -5.42 -11.30 7.58
N LEU A 81 -4.67 -10.20 7.68
CA LEU A 81 -3.58 -10.07 8.66
C LEU A 81 -4.09 -10.09 10.12
N VAL A 82 -5.26 -9.50 10.37
CA VAL A 82 -5.89 -9.53 11.69
C VAL A 82 -6.26 -10.96 12.10
N LEU A 83 -6.78 -11.75 11.16
CA LEU A 83 -7.32 -13.10 11.45
C LEU A 83 -6.26 -14.20 11.40
N PHE A 84 -5.27 -14.09 10.51
CA PHE A 84 -4.31 -15.16 10.19
C PHE A 84 -2.85 -14.71 10.25
N GLY A 85 -2.58 -13.50 10.75
CA GLY A 85 -1.24 -12.92 10.79
C GLY A 85 -0.33 -13.47 11.89
N ASP A 86 -0.84 -14.25 12.83
CA ASP A 86 -0.07 -14.91 13.91
C ASP A 86 0.93 -15.94 13.40
N GLU A 87 0.66 -16.57 12.25
CA GLU A 87 1.58 -17.51 11.62
C GLU A 87 2.61 -16.82 10.71
N MET A 88 2.54 -15.50 10.54
CA MET A 88 3.36 -14.78 9.58
C MET A 88 4.70 -14.33 10.19
N ASN A 89 5.69 -14.13 9.32
CA ASN A 89 6.89 -13.41 9.69
C ASN A 89 6.55 -12.00 10.24
N SER A 90 6.96 -11.68 11.46
CA SER A 90 6.62 -10.44 12.17
C SER A 90 7.01 -9.17 11.39
N ALA A 91 8.16 -9.18 10.70
CA ALA A 91 8.60 -8.03 9.91
C ALA A 91 7.71 -7.83 8.66
N LEU A 92 7.29 -8.91 8.02
CA LEU A 92 6.33 -8.85 6.91
C LEU A 92 4.94 -8.39 7.40
N LEU A 93 4.46 -8.92 8.54
CA LEU A 93 3.20 -8.51 9.17
C LEU A 93 3.20 -7.00 9.46
N ALA A 94 4.22 -6.49 10.14
CA ALA A 94 4.38 -5.06 10.45
C ALA A 94 4.39 -4.20 9.19
N LYS A 95 5.14 -4.61 8.17
CA LYS A 95 5.21 -3.92 6.88
C LYS A 95 3.84 -3.85 6.19
N ARG A 96 3.10 -4.96 6.16
CA ARG A 96 1.79 -5.03 5.48
C ARG A 96 0.69 -4.33 6.27
N ALA A 97 0.70 -4.40 7.59
CA ALA A 97 -0.22 -3.64 8.45
C ALA A 97 -0.07 -2.13 8.23
N LEU A 98 1.16 -1.61 8.24
CA LEU A 98 1.43 -0.21 7.93
C LEU A 98 1.03 0.16 6.49
N TRP A 99 1.26 -0.73 5.53
CA TRP A 99 0.83 -0.52 4.16
C TRP A 99 -0.70 -0.40 4.06
N CYS A 100 -1.47 -1.28 4.70
CA CYS A 100 -2.93 -1.22 4.71
C CYS A 100 -3.44 0.11 5.28
N ILE A 101 -2.91 0.53 6.43
CA ILE A 101 -3.27 1.80 7.09
C ILE A 101 -2.99 2.98 6.16
N ARG A 102 -1.77 3.05 5.59
CA ARG A 102 -1.36 4.15 4.71
C ARG A 102 -2.23 4.19 3.46
N THR A 103 -2.46 3.06 2.80
CA THR A 103 -3.22 3.01 1.55
C THR A 103 -4.65 3.49 1.72
N VAL A 104 -5.35 3.06 2.78
CA VAL A 104 -6.72 3.52 3.08
C VAL A 104 -6.76 5.03 3.29
N LEU A 105 -5.84 5.58 4.10
CA LEU A 105 -5.83 7.01 4.42
C LEU A 105 -5.40 7.87 3.22
N ILE A 106 -4.40 7.41 2.44
CA ILE A 106 -3.96 8.07 1.20
C ILE A 106 -5.12 8.12 0.21
N ALA A 107 -5.78 6.98 -0.05
CA ALA A 107 -6.90 6.89 -0.97
C ALA A 107 -8.01 7.90 -0.63
N ARG A 108 -8.39 8.01 0.65
CA ARG A 108 -9.39 8.99 1.12
C ARG A 108 -8.95 10.44 0.92
N SER A 109 -7.71 10.75 1.26
CA SER A 109 -7.17 12.10 1.05
C SER A 109 -7.10 12.47 -0.44
N ALA A 110 -6.82 11.49 -1.32
CA ALA A 110 -6.82 11.66 -2.77
C ALA A 110 -8.24 11.83 -3.34
N GLU A 111 -9.26 11.12 -2.81
CA GLU A 111 -10.67 11.36 -3.16
C GLU A 111 -11.11 12.80 -2.85
N GLN A 112 -10.59 13.38 -1.77
CA GLN A 112 -10.81 14.78 -1.38
C GLN A 112 -9.96 15.78 -2.18
N ARG A 113 -9.17 15.30 -3.16
CA ARG A 113 -8.23 16.08 -3.98
C ARG A 113 -7.15 16.81 -3.17
N ALA A 114 -6.92 16.39 -1.94
CA ALA A 114 -5.89 16.90 -1.03
C ALA A 114 -5.05 15.72 -0.52
N PRO A 115 -4.30 15.03 -1.40
CA PRO A 115 -3.60 13.80 -1.04
C PRO A 115 -2.51 14.06 0.01
N ILE A 116 -2.41 13.18 0.99
CA ILE A 116 -1.45 13.23 2.09
C ILE A 116 -0.63 11.94 2.08
N PHE A 117 0.70 12.02 2.01
CA PHE A 117 1.58 10.84 1.98
C PHE A 117 2.50 10.74 3.22
N ALA A 118 2.81 11.87 3.85
CA ALA A 118 3.65 11.93 5.03
C ALA A 118 3.02 11.16 6.21
N PRO A 119 3.72 10.18 6.82
CA PRO A 119 3.17 9.37 7.91
C PRO A 119 2.61 10.18 9.09
N GLN A 120 3.29 11.26 9.46
CA GLN A 120 2.87 12.14 10.56
C GLN A 120 1.59 12.90 10.23
N GLU A 121 1.37 13.27 8.97
CA GLU A 121 0.14 13.92 8.54
C GLU A 121 -1.01 12.92 8.42
N LEU A 122 -0.75 11.70 7.91
CA LEU A 122 -1.72 10.61 7.92
C LEU A 122 -2.19 10.26 9.35
N ALA A 123 -1.27 10.29 10.31
CA ALA A 123 -1.56 10.04 11.73
C ALA A 123 -2.57 11.06 12.32
N LYS A 124 -2.60 12.30 11.81
CA LYS A 124 -3.57 13.32 12.21
C LYS A 124 -4.97 13.07 11.62
N GLN A 125 -5.05 12.36 10.50
CA GLN A 125 -6.31 12.11 9.79
C GLN A 125 -7.10 10.91 10.33
N THR A 126 -6.41 9.92 10.90
CA THR A 126 -7.10 8.73 11.41
C THR A 126 -7.83 8.98 12.73
N ARG A 127 -9.02 8.38 12.83
CA ARG A 127 -9.84 8.32 14.03
C ARG A 127 -9.38 7.23 15.00
N SER A 128 -8.50 6.31 14.57
CA SER A 128 -7.98 5.21 15.40
C SER A 128 -6.71 5.63 16.14
N PRO A 129 -6.74 5.79 17.49
CA PRO A 129 -5.54 6.11 18.26
C PRO A 129 -4.43 5.05 18.13
N PRO A 130 -4.72 3.73 18.10
CA PRO A 130 -3.68 2.72 17.84
C PRO A 130 -3.03 2.88 16.46
N ALA A 131 -3.80 3.19 15.41
CA ALA A 131 -3.25 3.42 14.07
C ALA A 131 -2.38 4.67 14.01
N ARG A 132 -2.78 5.73 14.71
CA ARG A 132 -1.98 6.95 14.87
C ARG A 132 -0.61 6.63 15.46
N ASP A 133 -0.57 5.83 16.52
CA ASP A 133 0.68 5.42 17.18
C ASP A 133 1.54 4.53 16.26
N LEU A 134 0.94 3.62 15.49
CA LEU A 134 1.64 2.82 14.48
C LEU A 134 2.30 3.70 13.41
N LEU A 135 1.62 4.73 12.91
CA LEU A 135 2.16 5.63 11.88
C LEU A 135 3.32 6.49 12.40
N VAL A 136 3.19 7.02 13.63
CA VAL A 136 4.21 7.87 14.25
C VAL A 136 5.44 7.04 14.62
N ARG A 137 5.26 5.86 15.22
CA ARG A 137 6.32 4.99 15.72
C ARG A 137 6.57 3.79 14.81
N ARG A 138 6.54 4.00 13.49
CA ARG A 138 6.60 2.92 12.47
C ARG A 138 7.86 2.05 12.51
N HIS A 139 8.94 2.55 13.10
CA HIS A 139 10.23 1.85 13.21
C HIS A 139 10.43 1.17 14.57
N HIS A 140 9.47 1.31 15.49
CA HIS A 140 9.53 0.61 16.77
C HIS A 140 9.03 -0.82 16.61
N HIS A 141 9.78 -1.76 17.17
CA HIS A 141 9.33 -3.14 17.32
C HIS A 141 8.09 -3.21 18.22
N ARG A 142 7.14 -4.06 17.86
CA ARG A 142 5.92 -4.37 18.63
C ARG A 142 5.70 -5.88 18.60
N ASP A 143 5.03 -6.39 19.61
CA ASP A 143 4.48 -7.73 19.57
C ASP A 143 3.37 -7.81 18.50
N ASP A 144 3.27 -8.98 17.87
CA ASP A 144 2.37 -9.21 16.73
C ASP A 144 0.89 -9.12 17.16
N ASP A 145 0.56 -9.48 18.39
CA ASP A 145 -0.80 -9.38 18.93
C ASP A 145 -1.27 -7.93 19.04
N SER A 146 -0.45 -7.05 19.63
CA SER A 146 -0.74 -5.62 19.72
C SER A 146 -0.85 -4.97 18.35
N LEU A 147 -0.01 -5.38 17.40
CA LEU A 147 -0.07 -4.91 16.02
C LEU A 147 -1.38 -5.32 15.33
N ARG A 148 -1.76 -6.60 15.42
CA ARG A 148 -3.02 -7.10 14.84
C ARG A 148 -4.23 -6.44 15.49
N GLN A 149 -4.22 -6.25 16.81
CA GLN A 149 -5.30 -5.57 17.51
C GLN A 149 -5.40 -4.10 17.10
N ALA A 150 -4.28 -3.40 16.95
CA ALA A 150 -4.26 -2.02 16.46
C ALA A 150 -4.80 -1.91 15.02
N LEU A 151 -4.43 -2.86 14.16
CA LEU A 151 -4.95 -2.95 12.79
C LEU A 151 -6.45 -3.26 12.77
N ARG A 152 -6.95 -4.15 13.64
CA ARG A 152 -8.38 -4.42 13.79
C ARG A 152 -9.16 -3.15 14.15
N VAL A 153 -8.74 -2.45 15.20
CA VAL A 153 -9.36 -1.19 15.64
C VAL A 153 -9.32 -0.14 14.53
N PHE A 154 -8.27 -0.11 13.72
CA PHE A 154 -8.23 0.75 12.53
C PHE A 154 -9.31 0.38 11.52
N LEU A 155 -9.41 -0.88 11.11
CA LEU A 155 -10.35 -1.34 10.09
C LEU A 155 -11.80 -1.17 10.54
N GLU A 156 -12.12 -1.43 11.80
CA GLU A 156 -13.46 -1.23 12.36
C GLU A 156 -13.87 0.26 12.34
N ASN A 157 -12.95 1.17 12.67
CA ASN A 157 -13.22 2.60 12.70
C ASN A 157 -13.25 3.23 11.30
N GLU A 158 -12.35 2.79 10.43
CA GLU A 158 -12.11 3.44 9.15
C GLU A 158 -12.88 2.75 8.05
N THR A 159 -12.92 1.42 7.99
CA THR A 159 -13.53 0.66 6.88
C THR A 159 -14.59 -0.35 7.35
N PRO A 160 -15.60 0.07 8.12
CA PRO A 160 -16.58 -0.84 8.74
C PRO A 160 -17.36 -1.69 7.72
N SER A 161 -17.59 -1.17 6.51
CA SER A 161 -18.29 -1.89 5.43
C SER A 161 -17.47 -3.04 4.81
N THR A 162 -16.22 -3.22 5.21
CA THR A 162 -15.31 -4.25 4.69
C THR A 162 -15.09 -5.42 5.65
N ALA A 163 -15.75 -5.40 6.82
CA ALA A 163 -15.63 -6.47 7.80
C ALA A 163 -15.99 -7.84 7.18
N PRO A 164 -15.16 -8.88 7.40
CA PRO A 164 -15.46 -10.20 6.91
C PRO A 164 -16.64 -10.83 7.67
N PRO A 165 -17.31 -11.84 7.08
CA PRO A 165 -18.31 -12.61 7.82
C PRO A 165 -17.68 -13.28 9.06
N ILE A 166 -18.49 -13.48 10.09
CA ILE A 166 -18.05 -14.16 11.32
C ILE A 166 -17.59 -15.58 10.96
N GLY A 167 -16.39 -15.96 11.41
CA GLY A 167 -15.81 -17.26 11.11
C GLY A 167 -15.32 -17.41 9.66
N ALA A 168 -15.01 -16.30 8.97
CA ALA A 168 -14.42 -16.35 7.63
C ALA A 168 -13.17 -17.25 7.60
N ASP A 169 -13.15 -18.17 6.64
CA ASP A 169 -12.00 -19.04 6.39
C ASP A 169 -10.92 -18.34 5.54
N LYS A 170 -9.68 -18.80 5.69
CA LYS A 170 -8.51 -18.30 4.96
C LYS A 170 -8.73 -18.39 3.43
N SER A 171 -9.39 -19.45 2.96
CA SER A 171 -9.66 -19.66 1.52
C SER A 171 -10.51 -18.55 0.90
N ILE A 172 -11.44 -17.96 1.66
CA ILE A 172 -12.30 -16.87 1.18
C ILE A 172 -11.47 -15.65 0.80
N PHE A 173 -10.47 -15.30 1.63
CA PHE A 173 -9.56 -14.20 1.35
C PHE A 173 -8.69 -14.47 0.13
N ILE A 174 -8.14 -15.68 0.01
CA ILE A 174 -7.27 -16.06 -1.12
C ILE A 174 -8.05 -15.94 -2.44
N THR A 175 -9.27 -16.48 -2.49
CA THR A 175 -10.16 -16.36 -3.66
C THR A 175 -10.42 -14.89 -3.99
N ARG A 176 -10.80 -14.09 -2.99
CA ARG A 176 -11.07 -12.66 -3.19
C ARG A 176 -9.84 -11.88 -3.67
N PHE A 177 -8.64 -12.21 -3.19
CA PHE A 177 -7.40 -11.59 -3.66
C PHE A 177 -7.13 -11.89 -5.14
N ALA A 178 -7.42 -13.11 -5.58
CA ALA A 178 -7.30 -13.50 -6.98
C ALA A 178 -8.33 -12.79 -7.85
N GLU A 179 -9.61 -12.82 -7.47
CA GLU A 179 -10.73 -12.20 -8.22
C GLU A 179 -10.56 -10.69 -8.38
N THR A 180 -10.07 -10.02 -7.33
CA THR A 180 -9.84 -8.56 -7.35
C THR A 180 -8.47 -8.16 -7.91
N ALA A 181 -7.65 -9.13 -8.30
CA ALA A 181 -6.25 -8.94 -8.69
C ALA A 181 -5.47 -8.08 -7.68
N ASN A 182 -5.65 -8.36 -6.37
CA ASN A 182 -4.98 -7.65 -5.29
C ASN A 182 -3.48 -8.03 -5.24
N LYS A 183 -2.69 -7.34 -6.07
CA LYS A 183 -1.26 -7.64 -6.27
C LYS A 183 -0.46 -7.67 -4.96
N VAL A 184 -0.80 -6.80 -4.01
CA VAL A 184 -0.09 -6.70 -2.72
C VAL A 184 -0.42 -7.89 -1.82
N ALA A 185 -1.68 -8.30 -1.74
CA ALA A 185 -2.06 -9.49 -1.00
C ALA A 185 -1.46 -10.76 -1.62
N LEU A 186 -1.55 -10.92 -2.94
CA LEU A 186 -0.96 -12.06 -3.67
C LEU A 186 0.57 -12.11 -3.56
N GLN A 187 1.24 -10.96 -3.48
CA GLN A 187 2.68 -10.92 -3.19
C GLN A 187 2.97 -11.31 -1.75
N THR A 188 2.11 -10.92 -0.81
CA THR A 188 2.26 -11.24 0.61
C THR A 188 2.21 -12.75 0.83
N LEU A 189 1.25 -13.44 0.23
CA LEU A 189 1.13 -14.90 0.31
C LEU A 189 2.39 -15.60 -0.25
N ARG A 190 2.88 -15.17 -1.43
CA ARG A 190 4.11 -15.73 -2.01
C ARG A 190 5.33 -15.55 -1.13
N GLN A 191 5.50 -14.37 -0.52
CA GLN A 191 6.62 -14.08 0.38
C GLN A 191 6.54 -14.90 1.68
N GLU A 192 5.32 -15.17 2.15
CA GLU A 192 5.09 -16.05 3.29
C GLU A 192 5.48 -17.50 2.95
N ASP A 193 5.06 -18.01 1.79
CA ASP A 193 5.41 -19.36 1.31
C ASP A 193 6.92 -19.53 1.14
N GLU A 194 7.60 -18.56 0.52
CA GLU A 194 9.07 -18.53 0.38
C GLU A 194 9.77 -18.52 1.75
N SER A 195 9.26 -17.73 2.70
CA SER A 195 9.81 -17.68 4.05
C SER A 195 9.64 -19.02 4.77
N ARG A 196 8.53 -19.74 4.57
CA ARG A 196 8.29 -21.05 5.18
C ARG A 196 9.16 -22.14 4.54
N ALA A 197 9.32 -22.11 3.22
CA ALA A 197 10.15 -23.08 2.49
C ALA A 197 11.65 -22.95 2.80
N GLY A 198 12.14 -21.75 3.14
CA GLY A 198 13.54 -21.53 3.54
C GLY A 198 13.93 -22.08 4.92
N TYR A 199 12.98 -22.58 5.71
CA TYR A 199 13.21 -23.22 7.01
C TYR A 199 13.16 -24.77 6.96
N LEU A 200 12.87 -25.35 5.80
CA LEU A 200 12.90 -26.80 5.55
C LEU A 200 14.19 -27.20 4.80
#